data_AF-A0A4Y9MLV3-F1
#
_entry.id   AF-A0A4Y9MLV3-F1
#
_cell.length_a   1.000
_cell.length_b   1.000
_cell.length_c   1.000
_cell.angle_alpha   90.00
_cell.angle_beta   90.00
_cell.angle_gamma   90.00
#
_symmetry.space_group_name_H-M   'P 1'
#
loop_
_entity.id
_entity.type
_entity.pdbx_description
1 polymer ?
#
loop_
_entity_poly.entity_id
_entity_poly.type
_entity_poly.pdbx_seq_one_letter_code
_entity_poly.pdbx_strand_id
1 'polypeptide(L)'
;MSDESPPPDTAPHPPALPSALLEPWPVILVIAAGWLVATVLAFTVASLQDWRPYTVAGLGIGVLGTSIFLWQRHAVRRGHRGAQSGLT
;
A
#
# COMPACT_ATOMS: atom_id res chain seq x y z
N MET A 1 -53.19 18.87 -6.19
CA MET A 1 -52.47 17.68 -6.69
C MET A 1 -51.05 17.82 -6.17
N SER A 2 -50.80 17.29 -4.98
CA SER A 2 -49.52 17.46 -4.29
C SER A 2 -48.53 16.44 -4.85
N ASP A 3 -47.46 16.91 -5.47
CA ASP A 3 -46.28 16.10 -5.76
C ASP A 3 -45.50 15.92 -4.45
N GLU A 4 -45.80 14.86 -3.71
CA GLU A 4 -44.92 14.39 -2.63
C GLU A 4 -43.85 13.49 -3.28
N SER A 5 -42.72 14.08 -3.67
CA SER A 5 -41.54 13.29 -4.02
C SER A 5 -40.96 12.70 -2.73
N PRO A 6 -40.76 11.37 -2.62
CA PRO A 6 -40.24 10.78 -1.40
C PRO A 6 -38.84 11.35 -1.06
N PRO A 7 -38.52 11.57 0.22
CA PRO A 7 -37.27 12.20 0.63
C PRO A 7 -36.07 11.38 0.13
N PRO A 8 -35.05 12.02 -0.49
CA PRO A 8 -33.94 11.33 -1.12
C PRO A 8 -32.89 10.90 -0.08
N ASP A 9 -33.22 10.11 0.94
CA ASP A 9 -32.25 9.76 1.99
C ASP A 9 -32.56 8.43 2.70
N THR A 10 -32.76 7.35 1.93
CA THR A 10 -32.80 5.98 2.48
C THR A 10 -31.83 5.06 1.75
N ALA A 11 -30.68 5.59 1.30
CA ALA A 11 -29.57 4.76 0.90
C ALA A 11 -28.85 4.26 2.18
N PRO A 12 -28.68 2.94 2.38
CA PRO A 12 -27.91 2.41 3.50
C PRO A 12 -26.49 3.00 3.47
N HIS A 13 -26.14 3.80 4.47
CA HIS A 13 -24.78 4.31 4.61
C HIS A 13 -23.86 3.13 4.94
N PRO A 14 -22.89 2.77 4.07
CA PRO A 14 -21.99 1.65 4.35
C PRO A 14 -21.21 1.96 5.65
N PRO A 15 -21.00 0.96 6.52
CA PRO A 15 -20.21 1.16 7.73
C PRO A 15 -18.82 1.64 7.35
N ALA A 16 -18.29 2.63 8.09
CA ALA A 16 -16.97 3.17 7.83
C ALA A 16 -15.93 2.03 7.89
N LEU A 17 -15.32 1.73 6.74
CA LEU A 17 -14.27 0.72 6.67
C LEU A 17 -13.05 1.21 7.47
N PRO A 18 -12.38 0.33 8.24
CA PRO A 18 -11.19 0.71 8.98
C PRO A 18 -10.15 1.30 8.02
N SER A 19 -9.59 2.46 8.36
CA SER A 19 -8.60 3.17 7.53
C SER A 19 -7.41 2.28 7.14
N ALA A 20 -7.04 1.31 7.98
CA ALA A 20 -5.99 0.35 7.71
C ALA A 20 -6.28 -0.58 6.50
N LEU A 21 -7.54 -0.85 6.13
CA LEU A 21 -7.87 -1.59 4.91
C LEU A 21 -7.88 -0.69 3.66
N LEU A 22 -8.00 0.63 3.85
CA LEU A 22 -8.02 1.60 2.76
C LEU A 22 -6.61 2.08 2.40
N GLU A 23 -5.67 2.00 3.34
CA GLU A 23 -4.28 2.36 3.12
C GLU A 23 -3.47 1.19 2.56
N PRO A 24 -2.74 1.34 1.45
CA PRO A 24 -1.92 0.27 0.87
C PRO A 24 -0.66 -0.07 1.70
N TRP A 25 -0.30 0.76 2.68
CA TRP A 25 0.94 0.64 3.46
C TRP A 25 1.07 -0.67 4.26
N PRO A 26 0.05 -1.17 4.98
CA PRO A 26 0.18 -2.39 5.77
C PRO A 26 0.48 -3.62 4.90
N VAL A 27 -0.11 -3.70 3.71
CA VAL A 27 0.11 -4.83 2.78
C VAL A 27 1.57 -4.87 2.30
N ILE A 28 2.13 -3.71 1.93
CA ILE A 28 3.54 -3.60 1.51
C ILE A 28 4.46 -4.06 2.64
N LEU A 29 4.20 -3.61 3.88
CA LEU A 29 4.99 -4.01 5.04
C LEU A 29 4.91 -5.52 5.31
N VAL A 30 3.73 -6.11 5.25
CA VAL A 30 3.54 -7.55 5.49
C VAL A 30 4.30 -8.38 4.46
N ILE A 31 4.21 -8.03 3.17
CA ILE A 31 4.93 -8.74 2.11
C ILE A 31 6.45 -8.58 2.26
N ALA A 32 6.93 -7.36 2.53
CA ALA A 32 8.35 -7.09 2.74
C ALA A 32 8.91 -7.87 3.94
N ALA A 33 8.18 -7.88 5.05
CA ALA A 33 8.54 -8.65 6.25
C ALA A 33 8.54 -10.16 5.97
N GLY A 34 7.55 -10.66 5.20
CA GLY A 34 7.49 -12.07 4.79
C GLY A 34 8.73 -12.50 4.01
N TRP A 35 9.16 -11.71 3.02
CA TRP A 35 10.38 -11.99 2.25
C TRP A 35 11.66 -11.87 3.08
N LEU A 36 11.71 -10.94 4.02
CA LEU A 36 12.83 -10.82 4.95
C LEU A 36 12.94 -12.07 5.82
N VAL A 37 11.83 -12.52 6.41
CA VAL A 37 11.78 -13.75 7.23
C VAL A 37 12.17 -14.97 6.40
N ALA A 38 11.60 -15.12 5.20
CA ALA A 38 11.95 -16.22 4.31
C ALA A 38 13.45 -16.23 3.96
N THR A 39 14.04 -15.06 3.72
CA THR A 39 15.47 -14.91 3.48
C THR A 39 16.28 -15.35 4.70
N VAL A 40 15.93 -14.88 5.90
CA VAL A 40 16.60 -15.34 7.13
C VAL A 40 16.55 -16.86 7.24
N LEU A 41 15.37 -17.46 7.08
CA LEU A 41 15.19 -18.91 7.14
C LEU A 41 16.05 -19.67 6.11
N ALA A 42 16.13 -19.19 4.86
CA ALA A 42 16.91 -19.83 3.81
C ALA A 42 18.44 -19.79 4.07
N PHE A 43 18.91 -18.86 4.91
CA PHE A 43 20.31 -18.78 5.30
C PHE A 43 20.63 -19.46 6.64
N THR A 44 19.66 -19.58 7.55
CA THR A 44 19.85 -20.22 8.87
C THR A 44 19.48 -21.70 8.89
N VAL A 45 18.58 -22.16 8.01
CA VAL A 45 18.07 -23.53 7.98
C VAL A 45 18.66 -24.30 6.80
N ALA A 46 19.45 -25.34 7.09
CA ALA A 46 20.14 -26.13 6.06
C ALA A 46 19.19 -26.80 5.05
N SER A 47 17.97 -27.16 5.45
CA SER A 47 16.99 -27.75 4.52
C SER A 47 16.36 -26.74 3.56
N LEU A 48 16.57 -25.43 3.74
CA LEU A 48 16.02 -24.37 2.88
C LEU A 48 17.10 -23.71 2.00
N GLN A 49 18.29 -24.29 1.89
CA GLN A 49 19.39 -23.70 1.10
C GLN A 49 19.01 -23.52 -0.38
N ASP A 50 18.24 -24.47 -0.93
CA ASP A 50 17.75 -24.41 -2.32
C ASP A 50 16.76 -23.26 -2.57
N TRP A 51 16.18 -22.71 -1.50
CA TRP A 51 15.21 -21.61 -1.58
C TRP A 51 15.87 -20.23 -1.66
N ARG A 52 17.16 -20.12 -1.32
CA ARG A 52 17.93 -18.87 -1.29
C ARG A 52 17.77 -17.97 -2.52
N PRO A 53 17.90 -18.45 -3.78
CA PRO A 53 17.75 -17.58 -4.94
C PRO A 53 16.34 -16.96 -5.00
N TYR A 54 15.31 -17.71 -4.63
CA TYR A 54 13.92 -17.23 -4.63
C TYR A 54 13.68 -16.22 -3.51
N THR A 55 14.19 -16.48 -2.30
CA THR A 55 14.04 -15.56 -1.17
C THR A 55 14.75 -14.23 -1.40
N VAL A 56 15.94 -14.28 -2.01
CA VAL A 56 16.69 -13.08 -2.40
C VAL A 56 15.98 -12.32 -3.52
N ALA A 57 15.48 -13.02 -4.54
CA ALA A 57 14.72 -12.37 -5.62
C ALA A 57 13.47 -11.67 -5.08
N GLY A 58 12.70 -12.34 -4.21
CA GLY A 58 11.52 -11.77 -3.58
C GLY A 58 11.84 -10.61 -2.64
N LEU A 59 12.93 -10.68 -1.87
CA LEU A 59 13.42 -9.57 -1.07
C LEU A 59 13.80 -8.36 -1.95
N GLY A 60 14.49 -8.60 -3.07
CA GLY A 60 14.83 -7.57 -4.04
C GLY A 60 13.60 -6.90 -4.65
N ILE A 61 12.58 -7.68 -5.02
CA ILE A 61 11.29 -7.18 -5.51
C ILE A 61 10.59 -6.36 -4.41
N GLY A 62 10.59 -6.83 -3.16
CA GLY A 62 10.01 -6.12 -2.02
C GLY A 62 10.68 -4.76 -1.76
N VAL A 63 12.02 -4.72 -1.80
CA VAL A 63 12.79 -3.47 -1.68
C VAL A 63 12.49 -2.52 -2.84
N LEU A 64 12.45 -3.02 -4.07
CA LEU A 64 12.14 -2.22 -5.26
C LEU A 64 10.73 -1.61 -5.17
N GLY A 65 9.71 -2.44 -4.90
CA GLY A 65 8.32 -1.99 -4.78
C GLY A 65 8.13 -0.97 -3.67
N THR A 66 8.74 -1.20 -2.50
CA THR A 66 8.70 -0.26 -1.37
C THR A 66 9.37 1.06 -1.72
N SER A 67 10.50 1.02 -2.44
CA SER A 67 11.24 2.23 -2.84
C SER A 67 10.43 3.09 -3.81
N ILE A 68 9.79 2.47 -4.80
CA ILE A 68 8.89 3.15 -5.75
C ILE A 68 7.71 3.77 -5.00
N PHE A 69 7.07 3.03 -4.10
CA PHE A 69 5.96 3.54 -3.31
C PHE A 69 6.37 4.76 -2.44
N LEU A 70 7.53 4.70 -1.79
CA LEU A 70 8.05 5.81 -1.00
C LEU A 70 8.33 7.04 -1.85
N TRP A 71 8.90 6.84 -3.06
CA TRP A 71 9.10 7.91 -4.03
C TRP A 71 7.76 8.55 -4.40
N GLN A 72 6.77 7.75 -4.80
CA GLN A 72 5.45 8.23 -5.15
C GLN A 72 4.82 9.03 -4.00
N ARG A 73 4.86 8.50 -2.77
CA ARG A 73 4.35 9.17 -1.58
C ARG A 73 5.09 10.47 -1.25
N HIS A 74 6.39 10.54 -1.51
CA HIS A 74 7.18 11.76 -1.33
C HIS A 74 6.86 12.79 -2.43
N ALA A 75 6.72 12.34 -3.68
CA ALA A 75 6.36 13.17 -4.82
C ALA A 75 4.96 13.80 -4.65
N VAL A 76 3.95 13.03 -4.19
CA VAL A 76 2.61 13.54 -3.89
C VAL A 76 2.67 14.62 -2.80
N ARG A 77 3.44 14.39 -1.73
CA ARG A 77 3.63 15.37 -0.65
C ARG A 77 4.38 16.63 -1.11
N ARG A 78 5.24 16.52 -2.13
CA ARG A 78 6.00 17.65 -2.71
C ARG A 78 5.19 18.40 -3.78
N GLY A 79 4.34 17.70 -4.54
CA GLY A 79 3.52 18.23 -5.64
C GLY A 79 2.49 19.26 -5.22
N HIS A 80 2.06 19.28 -3.95
CA HIS A 80 1.18 20.33 -3.42
C HIS A 80 1.83 21.73 -3.35
N ARG A 81 3.17 21.85 -3.39
CA ARG A 81 3.86 23.17 -3.34
C ARG A 81 4.19 23.75 -4.73
N GLY A 82 4.04 22.99 -5.80
CA GLY A 82 4.43 23.42 -7.16
C GLY A 82 3.31 24.10 -7.97
N ALA A 83 2.06 24.03 -7.52
CA ALA A 83 0.91 24.52 -8.28
C ALA A 83 0.54 26.01 -8.04
N GLN A 84 1.33 26.75 -7.24
CA GLN A 84 1.10 28.17 -6.93
C GLN A 84 2.23 29.10 -7.43
N SER A 85 2.87 28.79 -8.56
CA SER A 85 3.89 29.67 -9.16
C SER A 85 3.43 30.35 -10.46
N GLY A 86 2.13 30.57 -10.65
CA GLY A 86 1.62 31.14 -11.89
C GLY A 86 0.31 31.92 -11.78
N LEU A 87 0.17 32.80 -10.79
CA LEU A 87 -0.84 33.87 -10.79
C LEU A 87 -0.25 35.13 -10.13
N THR A 88 0.56 35.87 -10.89
CA THR A 88 0.78 37.31 -10.72
C THR A 88 0.78 37.95 -12.08
#